data_AF-A0A1R2CD04-F1
#
_entry.id   AF-A0A1R2CD04-F1
#
_cell.length_a   1.000
_cell.length_b   1.000
_cell.length_c   1.000
_cell.angle_alpha   90.00
_cell.angle_beta   90.00
_cell.angle_gamma   90.00
#
_symmetry.space_group_name_H-M   'P 1'
#
loop_
_entity.id
_entity.type
_entity.pdbx_description
1 polymer ?
#
loop_
_entity_poly.entity_id
_entity_poly.type
_entity_poly.pdbx_seq_one_letter_code
_entity_poly.pdbx_strand_id
1 'polypeptide(L)'
;MNSLERKHLQNAHFMIYVLDVKDEPYNTTIEKFLTLQSEIYEMNPFCSFELLLHKLDGEVFSSDESKMLILSEISELIKLNNNERNVPPAEIHLTSIMDLSLHVELSKILQKCHPLLPLTQNLLDNFVCNSMIDKVYIIDVVSKLFVCTDSRPIDLFSYELCCDAIDVAIELSMLYGLKNEEVFEEAFDSESCSIMDFDNGFHLYMRYFGHLLAAVCVIKDEAHRKKEVIDLNYKVLINTFGKMVKTSEKILHTGEEKKIGVKN
;
A
#
# COMPACT_ATOMS: atom_id res chain seq x y z
N MET A 1 -12.28 -9.60 27.25
CA MET A 1 -11.18 -10.08 26.38
C MET A 1 -10.51 -11.30 27.00
N ASN A 2 -10.35 -12.35 26.21
CA ASN A 2 -9.60 -13.55 26.58
C ASN A 2 -8.10 -13.23 26.70
N SER A 3 -7.33 -14.03 27.45
CA SER A 3 -5.89 -13.81 27.64
C SER A 3 -5.08 -13.84 26.33
N LEU A 4 -5.54 -14.62 25.35
CA LEU A 4 -4.92 -14.72 24.02
C LEU A 4 -5.15 -13.46 23.18
N GLU A 5 -6.38 -12.92 23.19
CA GLU A 5 -6.73 -11.68 22.49
C GLU A 5 -5.88 -10.50 22.97
N ARG A 6 -5.68 -10.37 24.28
CA ARG A 6 -4.81 -9.33 24.85
C ARG A 6 -3.38 -9.45 24.37
N LYS A 7 -2.85 -10.68 24.23
CA LYS A 7 -1.50 -10.89 23.72
C LYS A 7 -1.37 -10.49 22.25
N HIS A 8 -2.40 -10.73 21.43
CA HIS A 8 -2.41 -10.29 20.04
C HIS A 8 -2.48 -8.76 19.93
N LEU A 9 -3.31 -8.11 20.74
CA LEU A 9 -3.45 -6.65 20.75
C LEU A 9 -2.19 -5.93 21.24
N GLN A 10 -1.44 -6.52 22.17
CA GLN A 10 -0.15 -5.99 22.61
C GLN A 10 0.91 -5.94 21.51
N ASN A 11 0.84 -6.83 20.51
CA ASN A 11 1.81 -6.92 19.43
C ASN A 11 1.34 -6.29 18.11
N ALA A 12 0.10 -5.79 18.07
CA ALA A 12 -0.46 -5.18 16.87
C ALA A 12 0.21 -3.82 16.59
N HIS A 13 0.63 -3.60 15.34
CA HIS A 13 1.18 -2.31 14.90
C HIS A 13 0.08 -1.33 14.49
N PHE A 14 -0.99 -1.85 13.88
CA PHE A 14 -2.13 -1.06 13.45
C PHE A 14 -3.44 -1.78 13.79
N MET A 15 -4.47 -1.01 14.06
CA MET A 15 -5.86 -1.45 14.18
C MET A 15 -6.65 -0.81 13.04
N ILE A 16 -7.21 -1.66 12.18
CA ILE A 16 -8.16 -1.23 11.15
C ILE A 16 -9.57 -1.54 11.65
N TYR A 17 -10.38 -0.51 11.77
CA TYR A 17 -11.80 -0.64 12.08
C TYR A 17 -12.63 -0.31 10.84
N VAL A 18 -13.63 -1.14 10.54
CA VAL A 18 -14.49 -0.95 9.37
C VAL A 18 -15.86 -0.49 9.84
N LEU A 19 -16.30 0.66 9.34
CA LEU A 19 -17.63 1.22 9.57
C LEU A 19 -18.43 1.16 8.28
N ASP A 20 -19.55 0.44 8.30
CA ASP A 20 -20.48 0.43 7.18
C ASP A 20 -21.30 1.72 7.19
N VAL A 21 -21.13 2.56 6.16
CA VAL A 21 -21.80 3.87 6.08
C VAL A 21 -23.29 3.71 5.76
N LYS A 22 -23.71 2.56 5.20
CA LYS A 22 -25.14 2.30 4.89
C LYS A 22 -25.95 1.86 6.09
N ASP A 23 -25.30 1.44 7.18
CA ASP A 23 -25.97 0.94 8.39
C ASP A 23 -26.24 2.09 9.38
N GLU A 24 -27.27 2.89 9.08
CA GLU A 24 -27.72 3.95 9.99
C GLU A 24 -28.58 3.35 11.14
N PRO A 25 -28.33 3.73 12.40
CA PRO A 25 -27.43 4.78 12.87
C PRO A 25 -25.99 4.31 13.18
N TYR A 26 -25.00 5.00 12.61
CA TYR A 26 -23.58 4.68 12.80
C TYR A 26 -23.00 5.10 14.16
N ASN A 27 -23.70 5.91 14.96
CA ASN A 27 -23.25 6.36 16.29
C ASN A 27 -22.90 5.21 17.24
N THR A 28 -23.68 4.14 17.23
CA THR A 28 -23.42 2.97 18.09
C THR A 28 -22.12 2.26 17.72
N THR A 29 -21.80 2.24 16.44
CA THR A 29 -20.57 1.67 15.88
C THR A 29 -19.37 2.56 16.19
N ILE A 30 -19.53 3.88 16.13
CA ILE A 30 -18.49 4.84 16.54
C ILE A 30 -18.19 4.70 18.04
N GLU A 31 -19.20 4.57 18.90
CA GLU A 31 -18.97 4.36 20.35
C GLU A 31 -18.21 3.06 20.64
N LYS A 32 -18.53 1.98 19.91
CA LYS A 32 -17.77 0.72 19.99
C LYS A 32 -16.32 0.93 19.55
N PHE A 33 -16.10 1.64 18.45
CA PHE A 33 -14.76 1.99 17.97
C PHE A 33 -13.96 2.75 19.02
N LEU A 34 -14.51 3.83 19.58
CA LEU A 34 -13.84 4.67 20.59
C LEU A 34 -13.54 3.89 21.87
N THR A 35 -14.42 2.97 22.26
CA THR A 35 -14.20 2.09 23.43
C THR A 35 -13.03 1.15 23.18
N LEU A 36 -13.01 0.48 22.03
CA LEU A 36 -11.91 -0.40 21.62
C LEU A 36 -10.58 0.37 21.47
N GLN A 37 -10.64 1.57 20.90
CA GLN A 37 -9.48 2.43 20.72
C GLN A 37 -8.82 2.76 22.06
N SER A 38 -9.65 3.10 23.06
CA SER A 38 -9.18 3.41 24.42
C SER A 38 -8.55 2.18 25.09
N GLU A 39 -9.22 1.03 25.03
CA GLU A 39 -8.70 -0.23 25.60
C GLU A 39 -7.35 -0.65 24.96
N ILE A 40 -7.23 -0.51 23.64
CA ILE A 40 -6.00 -0.87 22.93
C ILE A 40 -4.90 0.13 23.23
N TYR A 41 -5.21 1.43 23.31
CA TYR A 41 -4.22 2.46 23.62
C TYR A 41 -3.62 2.29 25.02
N GLU A 42 -4.43 1.89 26.01
CA GLU A 42 -3.95 1.55 27.36
C GLU A 42 -2.97 0.35 27.35
N MET A 43 -3.17 -0.61 26.45
CA MET A 43 -2.32 -1.79 26.34
C MET A 43 -1.07 -1.55 25.49
N ASN A 44 -1.19 -0.80 24.39
CA ASN A 44 -0.13 -0.53 23.43
C ASN A 44 -0.26 0.91 22.87
N PRO A 45 0.49 1.87 23.45
CA PRO A 45 0.49 3.26 23.00
C PRO A 45 1.09 3.48 21.60
N PHE A 46 1.81 2.49 21.05
CA PHE A 46 2.45 2.58 19.73
C PHE A 46 1.56 2.12 18.58
N CYS A 47 0.34 1.65 18.85
CA CYS A 47 -0.60 1.20 17.83
C CYS A 47 -1.16 2.40 17.03
N SER A 48 -1.14 2.30 15.70
CA SER A 48 -1.82 3.25 14.80
C SER A 48 -3.29 2.86 14.60
N PHE A 49 -4.19 3.84 14.62
CA PHE A 49 -5.62 3.62 14.48
C PHE A 49 -6.13 4.14 13.14
N GLU A 50 -6.70 3.24 12.35
CA GLU A 50 -7.20 3.49 11.01
C GLU A 50 -8.69 3.13 10.94
N LEU A 51 -9.53 4.05 10.49
CA LEU A 51 -10.96 3.87 10.33
C LEU A 51 -11.32 3.85 8.84
N LEU A 52 -11.81 2.72 8.34
CA LEU A 52 -12.33 2.59 6.98
C LEU A 52 -13.84 2.86 6.99
N LEU A 53 -14.25 3.98 6.41
CA LEU A 53 -15.63 4.24 6.06
C LEU A 53 -15.94 3.47 4.78
N HIS A 54 -16.75 2.42 4.89
CA HIS A 54 -16.94 1.42 3.87
C HIS A 54 -18.32 1.48 3.22
N LYS A 55 -18.41 0.94 1.99
CA LYS A 55 -19.62 0.96 1.13
C LYS A 55 -20.09 2.36 0.74
N LEU A 56 -19.16 3.21 0.34
CA LEU A 56 -19.44 4.56 -0.17
C LEU A 56 -19.88 4.59 -1.65
N ASP A 57 -20.32 3.45 -2.18
CA ASP A 57 -20.73 3.19 -3.57
C ASP A 57 -22.23 3.38 -3.84
N GLY A 58 -23.04 3.66 -2.81
CA GLY A 58 -24.48 3.88 -2.98
C GLY A 58 -24.82 5.18 -3.73
N GLU A 59 -25.98 5.22 -4.39
CA GLU A 59 -26.48 6.41 -5.11
C GLU A 59 -26.49 7.70 -4.25
N VAL A 60 -26.66 7.53 -2.93
CA VAL A 60 -26.66 8.61 -1.92
C VAL A 60 -25.29 9.28 -1.78
N PHE A 61 -24.19 8.57 -2.08
CA PHE A 61 -22.81 9.07 -1.99
C PHE A 61 -22.19 9.30 -3.37
N SER A 62 -23.00 9.46 -4.41
CA SER A 62 -22.54 9.71 -5.77
C SER A 62 -21.81 11.05 -5.93
N SER A 63 -22.12 12.06 -5.09
CA SER A 63 -21.41 13.34 -5.09
C SER A 63 -20.26 13.35 -4.09
N ASP A 64 -19.12 13.90 -4.51
CA ASP A 64 -17.97 14.10 -3.62
C ASP A 64 -18.30 15.06 -2.46
N GLU A 65 -19.26 15.97 -2.65
CA GLU A 65 -19.76 16.84 -1.59
C GLU A 65 -20.39 16.05 -0.43
N SER A 66 -21.25 15.06 -0.73
CA SER A 66 -21.88 14.22 0.30
C SER A 66 -20.84 13.40 1.07
N LYS A 67 -19.82 12.87 0.37
CA LYS A 67 -18.71 12.14 1.00
C LYS A 67 -17.92 13.04 1.96
N MET A 68 -17.64 14.28 1.55
CA MET A 68 -16.90 15.24 2.37
C MET A 68 -17.68 15.68 3.60
N LEU A 69 -19.01 15.83 3.50
CA LEU A 69 -19.86 16.15 4.64
C LEU A 69 -19.82 15.05 5.71
N ILE A 70 -19.98 13.78 5.30
CA ILE A 70 -19.95 12.63 6.21
C ILE A 70 -18.57 12.47 6.83
N LEU A 71 -17.51 12.65 6.04
CA LEU A 71 -16.15 12.61 6.56
C LEU A 71 -15.93 13.71 7.60
N SER A 72 -16.42 14.93 7.36
CA SER A 72 -16.33 16.03 8.32
C SER A 72 -17.09 15.72 9.60
N GLU A 73 -18.33 15.24 9.48
CA GLU A 73 -19.19 14.90 10.61
C GLU A 73 -18.56 13.80 11.49
N ILE A 74 -18.16 12.68 10.89
CA ILE A 74 -17.52 11.57 11.61
C ILE A 74 -16.16 12.01 12.19
N SER A 75 -15.38 12.80 11.45
CA SER A 75 -14.09 13.31 11.93
C SER A 75 -14.25 14.22 13.14
N GLU A 76 -15.24 15.11 13.14
CA GLU A 76 -15.55 15.98 14.27
C GLU A 76 -16.01 15.17 15.49
N LEU A 77 -16.91 14.20 15.30
CA LEU A 77 -17.38 13.33 16.38
C LEU A 77 -16.23 12.54 17.02
N ILE A 78 -15.33 11.97 16.22
CA ILE A 78 -14.17 11.22 16.74
C ILE A 78 -13.19 12.16 17.44
N LYS A 79 -12.91 13.34 16.87
CA LYS A 79 -11.99 14.33 17.48
C LYS A 79 -12.50 14.80 18.85
N LEU A 80 -13.79 15.09 18.97
CA LEU A 80 -14.40 15.51 20.24
C LEU A 80 -14.25 14.43 21.31
N ASN A 81 -14.63 13.18 20.99
CA ASN A 81 -14.52 12.06 21.92
C ASN A 81 -13.07 11.70 22.27
N ASN A 82 -12.15 11.77 21.31
CA ASN A 82 -10.74 11.47 21.55
C ASN A 82 -10.07 12.51 22.45
N ASN A 83 -10.47 13.78 22.35
CA ASN A 83 -10.01 14.83 23.27
C ASN A 83 -10.48 14.57 24.71
N GLU A 84 -11.70 14.06 24.89
CA GLU A 84 -12.22 13.69 26.22
C GLU A 84 -11.47 12.47 26.80
N ARG A 85 -11.11 11.50 25.95
CA ARG A 85 -10.45 10.25 26.36
C ARG A 85 -8.91 10.31 26.35
N ASN A 86 -8.30 11.40 25.88
CA ASN A 86 -6.85 11.57 25.68
C ASN A 86 -6.19 10.48 24.80
N VAL A 87 -6.87 10.07 23.73
CA VAL A 87 -6.42 9.04 22.78
C VAL A 87 -5.95 9.71 21.48
N PRO A 88 -4.92 9.20 20.78
CA PRO A 88 -4.50 9.76 19.50
C PRO A 88 -5.63 9.79 18.46
N PRO A 89 -5.62 10.77 17.54
CA PRO A 89 -6.61 10.82 16.46
C PRO A 89 -6.47 9.59 15.56
N ALA A 90 -7.61 9.04 15.14
CA ALA A 90 -7.66 8.00 14.12
C ALA A 90 -7.65 8.63 12.73
N GLU A 91 -6.92 8.03 11.80
CA GLU A 91 -6.99 8.41 10.40
C GLU A 91 -8.19 7.76 9.73
N ILE A 92 -8.93 8.54 8.92
CA ILE A 92 -10.19 8.13 8.33
C ILE A 92 -9.99 7.99 6.83
N HIS A 93 -10.38 6.84 6.30
CA HIS A 93 -10.23 6.47 4.90
C HIS A 93 -11.58 6.15 4.28
N LEU A 94 -11.83 6.67 3.10
CA LEU A 94 -13.04 6.39 2.32
C LEU A 94 -12.77 5.17 1.45
N THR A 95 -13.57 4.12 1.59
CA THR A 95 -13.34 2.86 0.87
C THR A 95 -14.60 2.27 0.26
N SER A 96 -14.41 1.61 -0.88
CA SER A 96 -15.39 0.77 -1.55
C SER A 96 -14.69 -0.46 -2.12
N ILE A 97 -15.45 -1.55 -2.31
CA ILE A 97 -14.99 -2.74 -3.05
C ILE A 97 -15.27 -2.64 -4.55
N MET A 98 -16.07 -1.66 -4.96
CA MET A 98 -16.46 -1.46 -6.36
C MET A 98 -15.37 -0.73 -7.15
N ASP A 99 -14.45 -0.07 -6.45
CA ASP A 99 -13.28 0.61 -6.99
C ASP A 99 -12.01 0.14 -6.27
N LEU A 100 -10.85 0.62 -6.69
CA LEU A 100 -9.57 0.30 -6.05
C LEU A 100 -9.25 1.19 -4.84
N SER A 101 -10.20 1.97 -4.32
CA SER A 101 -9.96 2.83 -3.15
C SER A 101 -9.50 2.01 -1.94
N LEU A 102 -10.12 0.85 -1.70
CA LEU A 102 -9.71 -0.05 -0.62
C LEU A 102 -8.24 -0.49 -0.76
N HIS A 103 -7.81 -0.86 -1.97
CA HIS A 103 -6.43 -1.28 -2.23
C HIS A 103 -5.46 -0.13 -2.00
N VAL A 104 -5.81 1.08 -2.43
CA VAL A 104 -4.95 2.26 -2.26
C VAL A 104 -4.82 2.64 -0.78
N GLU A 105 -5.92 2.71 -0.04
CA GLU A 105 -5.87 3.08 1.38
C GLU A 105 -5.17 2.01 2.23
N LEU A 106 -5.41 0.72 1.96
CA LEU A 106 -4.65 -0.36 2.59
C LEU A 106 -3.15 -0.29 2.27
N SER A 107 -2.79 0.03 1.03
CA SER A 107 -1.38 0.19 0.63
C SER A 107 -0.70 1.34 1.39
N LYS A 108 -1.39 2.48 1.59
CA LYS A 108 -0.88 3.58 2.41
C LYS A 108 -0.73 3.19 3.88
N ILE A 109 -1.67 2.43 4.44
CA ILE A 109 -1.57 1.92 5.82
C ILE A 109 -0.35 0.99 5.96
N LEU A 110 -0.16 0.08 5.00
CA LEU A 110 1.01 -0.82 4.99
C LEU A 110 2.33 -0.06 4.86
N GLN A 111 2.36 1.03 4.10
CA GLN A 111 3.54 1.89 3.98
C GLN A 111 4.00 2.49 5.30
N LYS A 112 3.08 2.81 6.23
CA LYS A 112 3.46 3.31 7.56
C LYS A 112 4.27 2.29 8.36
N CYS A 113 4.08 1.01 8.10
CA CYS A 113 4.85 -0.05 8.73
C CYS A 113 6.25 -0.22 8.13
N HIS A 114 6.53 0.36 6.95
CA HIS A 114 7.79 0.19 6.27
C HIS A 114 8.84 1.18 6.81
N PRO A 115 9.83 0.73 7.63
CA PRO A 115 10.74 1.63 8.35
C PRO A 115 11.69 2.40 7.43
N LEU A 116 11.85 1.98 6.17
CA LEU A 116 12.72 2.59 5.18
C LEU A 116 11.96 3.38 4.11
N LEU A 117 10.66 3.65 4.31
CA LEU A 117 9.81 4.29 3.31
C LEU A 117 10.42 5.58 2.71
N PRO A 118 10.94 6.55 3.49
CA PRO A 118 11.47 7.77 2.91
C PRO A 118 12.68 7.53 1.99
N LEU A 119 13.51 6.55 2.33
CA LEU A 119 14.69 6.20 1.53
C LEU A 119 14.29 5.48 0.24
N THR A 120 13.36 4.53 0.33
CA THR A 120 12.84 3.81 -0.84
C THR A 120 12.09 4.76 -1.77
N GLN A 121 11.29 5.69 -1.23
CA GLN A 121 10.59 6.71 -2.01
C GLN A 121 11.58 7.65 -2.71
N ASN A 122 12.60 8.15 -2.02
CA ASN A 122 13.67 8.96 -2.65
C ASN A 122 14.42 8.20 -3.75
N LEU A 123 14.63 6.90 -3.58
CA LEU A 123 15.26 6.05 -4.59
C LEU A 123 14.38 5.92 -5.84
N LEU A 124 13.07 5.74 -5.66
CA LEU A 124 12.08 5.73 -6.75
C LEU A 124 12.00 7.09 -7.44
N ASP A 125 11.97 8.19 -6.70
CA ASP A 125 11.96 9.55 -7.26
C ASP A 125 13.19 9.80 -8.15
N ASN A 126 14.37 9.35 -7.71
CA ASN A 126 15.59 9.43 -8.52
C ASN A 126 15.50 8.55 -9.78
N PHE A 127 14.94 7.36 -9.69
CA PHE A 127 14.73 6.48 -10.84
C PHE A 127 13.77 7.12 -11.86
N VAL A 128 12.65 7.66 -11.39
CA VAL A 128 11.62 8.31 -12.20
C VAL A 128 12.19 9.53 -12.91
N CYS A 129 12.87 10.43 -12.19
CA CYS A 129 13.46 11.64 -12.75
C CYS A 129 14.56 11.35 -13.80
N ASN A 130 15.44 10.39 -13.55
CA ASN A 130 16.53 10.07 -14.48
C ASN A 130 16.09 9.25 -15.69
N SER A 131 14.93 8.61 -15.62
CA SER A 131 14.40 7.73 -16.67
C SER A 131 13.24 8.36 -17.46
N MET A 132 12.86 9.60 -17.14
CA MET A 132 11.70 10.30 -17.74
C MET A 132 10.39 9.52 -17.62
N ILE A 133 10.21 8.83 -16.49
CA ILE A 133 8.99 8.07 -16.19
C ILE A 133 7.95 9.04 -15.60
N ASP A 134 6.66 8.80 -15.87
CA ASP A 134 5.57 9.62 -15.33
C ASP A 134 5.17 9.16 -13.92
N LYS A 135 5.13 7.85 -13.66
CA LYS A 135 4.76 7.29 -12.36
C LYS A 135 5.33 5.88 -12.21
N VAL A 136 5.67 5.47 -10.98
CA VAL A 136 6.10 4.10 -10.69
C VAL A 136 5.39 3.52 -9.47
N TYR A 137 4.97 2.27 -9.58
CA TYR A 137 4.37 1.50 -8.49
C TYR A 137 5.15 0.19 -8.30
N ILE A 138 5.51 -0.13 -7.07
CA ILE A 138 5.97 -1.48 -6.70
C ILE A 138 4.78 -2.19 -6.09
N ILE A 139 4.19 -3.11 -6.85
CA ILE A 139 2.92 -3.78 -6.55
C ILE A 139 3.17 -5.26 -6.26
N ASP A 140 2.52 -5.78 -5.22
CA ASP A 140 2.41 -7.22 -5.04
C ASP A 140 1.43 -7.81 -6.07
N VAL A 141 1.93 -8.76 -6.86
CA VAL A 141 1.19 -9.34 -7.99
C VAL A 141 -0.09 -10.05 -7.56
N VAL A 142 -0.10 -10.64 -6.35
CA VAL A 142 -1.24 -11.41 -5.84
C VAL A 142 -2.28 -10.51 -5.17
N SER A 143 -1.88 -9.70 -4.19
CA SER A 143 -2.82 -8.87 -3.42
C SER A 143 -3.20 -7.56 -4.13
N LYS A 144 -2.48 -7.18 -5.19
CA LYS A 144 -2.62 -5.88 -5.86
C LYS A 144 -2.45 -4.70 -4.90
N LEU A 145 -1.70 -4.88 -3.82
CA LEU A 145 -1.32 -3.81 -2.91
C LEU A 145 0.07 -3.29 -3.29
N PHE A 146 0.23 -1.98 -3.35
CA PHE A 146 1.54 -1.40 -3.60
C PHE A 146 2.32 -1.23 -2.30
N VAL A 147 3.56 -1.70 -2.29
CA VAL A 147 4.46 -1.57 -1.16
C VAL A 147 5.07 -0.17 -1.13
N CYS A 148 5.45 0.37 -2.29
CA CYS A 148 6.13 1.66 -2.42
C CYS A 148 5.75 2.33 -3.74
N THR A 149 5.72 3.66 -3.75
CA THR A 149 5.52 4.50 -4.94
C THR A 149 6.38 5.76 -4.82
N ASP A 150 6.58 6.46 -5.94
CA ASP A 150 7.22 7.78 -5.98
C ASP A 150 6.33 8.86 -5.33
N SER A 151 6.89 10.05 -5.09
CA SER A 151 6.22 11.16 -4.41
C SER A 151 5.11 11.86 -5.20
N ARG A 152 4.91 11.55 -6.48
CA ARG A 152 3.81 12.13 -7.28
C ARG A 152 2.45 11.63 -6.77
N PRO A 153 1.37 12.40 -6.91
CA PRO A 153 0.04 11.96 -6.50
C PRO A 153 -0.39 10.69 -7.23
N ILE A 154 -1.17 9.85 -6.54
CA ILE A 154 -1.73 8.62 -7.10
C ILE A 154 -3.04 8.97 -7.81
N ASP A 155 -3.13 8.62 -9.08
CA ASP A 155 -4.38 8.64 -9.84
C ASP A 155 -4.98 7.23 -9.84
N LEU A 156 -6.25 7.12 -9.42
CA LEU A 156 -6.93 5.84 -9.28
C LEU A 156 -7.09 5.12 -10.63
N PHE A 157 -7.40 5.86 -11.69
CA PHE A 157 -7.55 5.27 -13.04
C PHE A 157 -6.23 4.71 -13.56
N SER A 158 -5.15 5.48 -13.40
CA SER A 158 -3.81 5.01 -13.77
C SER A 158 -3.39 3.78 -12.95
N TYR A 159 -3.76 3.72 -11.67
CA TYR A 159 -3.48 2.57 -10.80
C TYR A 159 -4.28 1.32 -11.21
N GLU A 160 -5.55 1.49 -11.56
CA GLU A 160 -6.41 0.43 -12.07
C GLU A 160 -5.84 -0.20 -13.33
N LEU A 161 -5.44 0.63 -14.30
CA LEU A 161 -4.82 0.15 -15.52
C LEU A 161 -3.49 -0.60 -15.26
N CYS A 162 -2.73 -0.19 -14.23
CA CYS A 162 -1.52 -0.92 -13.82
C CYS A 162 -1.85 -2.30 -13.22
N CYS A 163 -2.94 -2.43 -12.47
CA CYS A 163 -3.39 -3.71 -11.91
C CYS A 163 -3.85 -4.66 -13.02
N ASP A 164 -4.68 -4.16 -13.94
CA ASP A 164 -5.16 -4.91 -15.11
C ASP A 164 -3.99 -5.38 -15.98
N ALA A 165 -2.96 -4.53 -16.16
CA ALA A 165 -1.76 -4.89 -16.90
C ALA A 165 -0.98 -6.05 -16.23
N ILE A 166 -0.94 -6.10 -14.90
CA ILE A 166 -0.36 -7.24 -14.18
C ILE A 166 -1.20 -8.49 -14.45
N ASP A 167 -2.53 -8.41 -14.34
CA ASP A 167 -3.40 -9.57 -14.57
C ASP A 167 -3.21 -10.16 -15.97
N VAL A 168 -3.26 -9.32 -17.01
CA VAL A 168 -3.03 -9.76 -18.40
C VAL A 168 -1.64 -10.39 -18.55
N ALA A 169 -0.59 -9.80 -17.98
CA ALA A 169 0.75 -10.33 -18.11
C ALA A 169 0.92 -11.69 -17.41
N ILE A 170 0.32 -11.85 -16.23
CA ILE A 170 0.37 -13.09 -15.45
C ILE A 170 -0.48 -14.18 -16.09
N GLU A 171 -1.71 -13.86 -16.50
CA GLU A 171 -2.60 -14.83 -17.16
C GLU A 171 -1.99 -15.37 -18.45
N LEU A 172 -1.36 -14.52 -19.27
CA LEU A 172 -0.63 -14.96 -20.46
C LEU A 172 0.59 -15.83 -20.11
N SER A 173 1.31 -15.47 -19.04
CA SER A 173 2.46 -16.25 -18.58
C SER A 173 2.05 -17.59 -17.97
N MET A 174 0.89 -17.67 -17.33
CA MET A 174 0.31 -18.94 -16.87
C MET A 174 -0.13 -19.81 -18.05
N LEU A 175 -0.62 -19.21 -19.14
CA LEU A 175 -1.07 -19.96 -20.31
C LEU A 175 0.11 -20.48 -21.17
N TYR A 176 1.16 -19.69 -21.34
CA TYR A 176 2.25 -19.99 -22.29
C TYR A 176 3.65 -20.11 -21.67
N GLY A 177 3.85 -19.61 -20.46
CA GLY A 177 5.17 -19.52 -19.80
C GLY A 177 5.51 -20.71 -18.90
N LEU A 178 4.52 -21.55 -18.55
CA LEU A 178 4.74 -22.73 -17.72
C LEU A 178 5.51 -23.81 -18.49
N LYS A 179 6.61 -24.30 -17.90
CA LYS A 179 7.31 -25.49 -18.41
C LYS A 179 6.71 -26.76 -17.81
N ASN A 180 6.16 -26.65 -16.59
CA ASN A 180 5.36 -27.68 -15.93
C ASN A 180 4.06 -27.06 -15.39
N GLU A 181 2.94 -27.75 -15.55
CA GLU A 181 1.57 -27.22 -15.31
C GLU A 181 1.26 -26.85 -13.83
N GLU A 182 2.16 -27.10 -12.88
CA GLU A 182 1.84 -27.08 -11.44
C GLU A 182 2.52 -25.98 -10.60
N VAL A 183 3.33 -25.08 -11.18
CA VAL A 183 4.12 -24.11 -10.37
C VAL A 183 3.82 -22.66 -10.74
N PHE A 184 3.03 -21.96 -9.91
CA PHE A 184 2.73 -20.52 -10.08
C PHE A 184 4.00 -19.64 -10.08
N GLU A 185 5.04 -20.02 -9.33
CA GLU A 185 6.31 -19.30 -9.32
C GLU A 185 7.05 -19.33 -10.67
N GLU A 186 6.72 -20.28 -11.57
CA GLU A 186 7.23 -20.27 -12.94
C GLU A 186 6.54 -19.22 -13.82
N ALA A 187 5.32 -18.80 -13.48
CA ALA A 187 4.58 -17.80 -14.26
C ALA A 187 5.07 -16.36 -14.02
N PHE A 188 5.81 -16.10 -12.93
CA PHE A 188 6.39 -14.80 -12.63
C PHE A 188 7.78 -14.91 -12.04
N ASP A 189 8.76 -14.93 -12.93
CA ASP A 189 10.18 -15.13 -12.63
C ASP A 189 11.01 -13.83 -12.71
N SER A 190 12.32 -13.93 -12.47
CA SER A 190 13.23 -12.78 -12.50
C SER A 190 13.40 -12.12 -13.87
N GLU A 191 13.00 -12.80 -14.95
CA GLU A 191 13.10 -12.29 -16.33
C GLU A 191 11.77 -11.69 -16.81
N SER A 192 10.70 -11.84 -16.02
CA SER A 192 9.37 -11.38 -16.35
C SER A 192 9.33 -9.87 -16.60
N CYS A 193 8.88 -9.53 -17.81
CA CYS A 193 8.79 -8.17 -18.32
C CYS A 193 7.61 -8.09 -19.27
N SER A 194 6.82 -7.03 -19.19
CA SER A 194 5.73 -6.76 -20.13
C SER A 194 5.72 -5.28 -20.52
N ILE A 195 5.33 -5.02 -21.76
CA ILE A 195 5.13 -3.68 -22.29
C ILE A 195 3.77 -3.65 -22.97
N MET A 196 2.94 -2.69 -22.60
CA MET A 196 1.64 -2.46 -23.21
C MET A 196 1.59 -1.03 -23.75
N ASP A 197 1.43 -0.92 -25.06
CA ASP A 197 1.44 0.35 -25.78
C ASP A 197 -0.01 0.80 -26.05
N PHE A 198 -0.33 2.05 -25.70
CA PHE A 198 -1.65 2.65 -25.91
C PHE A 198 -1.61 3.64 -27.08
N ASP A 199 -2.77 3.83 -27.73
CA ASP A 199 -2.93 4.70 -28.91
C ASP A 199 -2.72 6.19 -28.62
N ASN A 200 -2.88 6.59 -27.36
CA ASN A 200 -2.70 7.94 -26.86
C ASN A 200 -1.24 8.31 -26.52
N GLY A 201 -0.26 7.44 -26.85
CA GLY A 201 1.17 7.67 -26.63
C GLY A 201 1.65 7.41 -25.20
N PHE A 202 0.80 6.79 -24.37
CA PHE A 202 1.17 6.23 -23.08
C PHE A 202 1.55 4.77 -23.23
N HIS A 203 2.47 4.30 -22.38
CA HIS A 203 2.87 2.91 -22.32
C HIS A 203 3.01 2.47 -20.88
N LEU A 204 2.65 1.22 -20.60
CA LEU A 204 2.88 0.59 -19.31
C LEU A 204 4.06 -0.36 -19.43
N TYR A 205 5.06 -0.13 -18.59
CA TYR A 205 6.27 -0.92 -18.54
C TYR A 205 6.32 -1.67 -17.21
N MET A 206 6.07 -2.97 -17.26
CA MET A 206 6.08 -3.87 -16.11
C MET A 206 7.37 -4.69 -16.08
N ARG A 207 7.98 -4.83 -14.90
CA ARG A 207 9.14 -5.69 -14.70
C ARG A 207 9.17 -6.33 -13.31
N TYR A 208 9.74 -7.53 -13.22
CA TYR A 208 9.99 -8.20 -11.95
C TYR A 208 10.85 -7.35 -11.01
N PHE A 209 10.43 -7.19 -9.76
CA PHE A 209 11.14 -6.45 -8.71
C PHE A 209 11.70 -7.35 -7.60
N GLY A 210 11.01 -8.44 -7.25
CA GLY A 210 11.46 -9.41 -6.23
C GLY A 210 10.32 -10.04 -5.45
N HIS A 211 10.38 -11.33 -5.10
CA HIS A 211 9.40 -12.02 -4.22
C HIS A 211 7.92 -11.68 -4.54
N LEU A 212 7.50 -11.91 -5.78
CA LEU A 212 6.15 -11.59 -6.30
C LEU A 212 5.81 -10.09 -6.38
N LEU A 213 6.78 -9.20 -6.19
CA LEU A 213 6.63 -7.77 -6.48
C LEU A 213 6.95 -7.48 -7.94
N ALA A 214 6.08 -6.70 -8.58
CA ALA A 214 6.26 -6.12 -9.90
C ALA A 214 6.44 -4.61 -9.78
N ALA A 215 7.41 -4.06 -10.52
CA ALA A 215 7.49 -2.63 -10.77
C ALA A 215 6.70 -2.30 -12.04
N VAL A 216 5.65 -1.50 -11.92
CA VAL A 216 4.87 -0.99 -13.05
C VAL A 216 5.14 0.49 -13.21
N CYS A 217 5.64 0.87 -14.39
CA CYS A 217 5.99 2.24 -14.74
C CYS A 217 5.05 2.76 -15.82
N VAL A 218 4.47 3.94 -15.59
CA VAL A 218 3.74 4.69 -16.63
C VAL A 218 4.74 5.56 -17.37
N ILE A 219 4.90 5.37 -18.67
CA ILE A 219 5.86 6.09 -19.52
C ILE A 219 5.20 6.71 -20.75
N LYS A 220 5.78 7.77 -21.28
CA LYS A 220 5.39 8.40 -22.56
C LYS A 220 6.30 7.98 -23.70
N ASP A 221 5.87 8.24 -24.93
CA ASP A 221 6.62 8.00 -26.18
C ASP A 221 8.11 8.38 -26.13
N GLU A 222 8.43 9.55 -25.55
CA GLU A 222 9.82 10.03 -25.48
C GLU A 222 10.72 9.12 -24.65
N ALA A 223 10.21 8.63 -23.53
CA ALA A 223 10.90 7.71 -22.63
C ALA A 223 10.90 6.29 -23.22
N HIS A 224 9.80 5.87 -23.85
CA HIS A 224 9.68 4.57 -24.52
C HIS A 224 10.77 4.38 -25.58
N ARG A 225 11.08 5.41 -26.38
CA ARG A 225 12.19 5.36 -27.38
C ARG A 225 13.56 5.14 -26.76
N LYS A 226 13.75 5.44 -25.47
CA LYS A 226 15.00 5.28 -24.71
C LYS A 226 14.90 4.16 -23.67
N LYS A 227 14.11 3.11 -23.95
CA LYS A 227 13.94 1.95 -23.07
C LYS A 227 15.24 1.39 -22.50
N GLU A 228 16.32 1.36 -23.28
CA GLU A 228 17.63 0.84 -22.83
C GLU A 228 18.18 1.62 -21.62
N VAL A 229 17.93 2.94 -21.57
CA VAL A 229 18.31 3.79 -20.44
C VAL A 229 17.47 3.46 -19.21
N ILE A 230 16.17 3.23 -19.40
CA ILE A 230 15.26 2.79 -18.35
C ILE A 230 15.72 1.46 -17.78
N ASP A 231 16.06 0.49 -18.63
CA ASP A 231 16.55 -0.83 -18.25
C ASP A 231 17.87 -0.76 -17.47
N LEU A 232 18.79 0.12 -17.88
CA LEU A 232 20.04 0.35 -17.17
C LEU A 232 19.79 0.94 -15.77
N ASN A 233 18.97 1.99 -15.70
CA ASN A 233 18.61 2.64 -14.44
C ASN A 233 17.85 1.69 -13.51
N TYR A 234 17.00 0.82 -14.07
CA TYR A 234 16.26 -0.19 -13.32
C TYR A 234 17.17 -1.24 -12.68
N LYS A 235 18.23 -1.66 -13.39
CA LYS A 235 19.26 -2.54 -12.79
C LYS A 235 19.97 -1.86 -11.62
N VAL A 236 20.23 -0.55 -11.71
CA VAL A 236 20.81 0.22 -10.60
C VAL A 236 19.83 0.30 -9.43
N LEU A 237 18.54 0.51 -9.69
CA LEU A 237 17.46 0.53 -8.71
C LEU A 237 17.41 -0.78 -7.90
N ILE A 238 17.28 -1.93 -8.58
CA ILE A 238 17.23 -3.25 -7.93
C ILE A 238 18.48 -3.51 -7.09
N ASN A 239 19.66 -3.25 -7.65
CA ASN A 239 20.92 -3.49 -6.92
C ASN A 239 21.05 -2.60 -5.68
N THR A 240 20.55 -1.37 -5.75
CA THR A 240 20.57 -0.43 -4.62
C THR A 240 19.55 -0.83 -3.56
N PHE A 241 18.33 -1.18 -3.97
CA PHE A 241 17.29 -1.67 -3.08
C PHE A 241 17.73 -2.94 -2.34
N GLY A 242 18.31 -3.91 -3.05
CA GLY A 242 18.83 -5.14 -2.42
C GLY A 242 19.97 -4.89 -1.42
N LYS A 243 20.79 -3.85 -1.63
CA LYS A 243 21.80 -3.43 -0.63
C LYS A 243 21.16 -2.75 0.58
N MET A 244 20.12 -1.95 0.39
CA MET A 244 19.37 -1.32 1.47
C MET A 244 18.75 -2.36 2.40
N VAL A 245 18.03 -3.34 1.83
CA VAL A 245 17.38 -4.42 2.59
C VAL A 245 18.39 -5.21 3.43
N LYS A 246 19.51 -5.65 2.82
CA LYS A 246 20.58 -6.35 3.53
C LYS A 246 21.23 -5.52 4.64
N THR A 247 21.28 -4.20 4.46
CA THR A 247 21.84 -3.30 5.48
C THR A 247 20.86 -3.12 6.63
N SER A 248 19.55 -3.00 6.37
CA SER A 248 18.54 -2.97 7.44
C SER A 248 18.49 -4.25 8.24
N GLU A 249 18.58 -5.42 7.59
CA GLU A 249 18.64 -6.72 8.30
C GLU A 249 19.84 -6.77 9.25
N LYS A 250 21.01 -6.32 8.79
CA LYS A 250 22.21 -6.23 9.64
C LYS A 250 22.05 -5.26 10.81
N ILE A 251 21.40 -4.11 10.60
CA ILE A 251 21.14 -3.12 11.65
C ILE A 251 20.15 -3.67 12.67
N LEU A 252 19.10 -4.38 12.23
CA LEU A 252 18.13 -5.03 13.12
C LEU A 252 18.82 -6.10 13.98
N HIS A 253 19.62 -6.98 13.37
CA HIS A 253 20.36 -8.02 14.11
C HIS A 253 21.42 -7.45 15.07
N THR A 254 22.16 -6.40 14.68
CA THR A 254 23.12 -5.75 15.60
C THR A 254 22.45 -4.87 16.67
N GLY A 255 21.23 -4.39 16.42
CA GLY A 255 20.40 -3.71 17.41
C GLY A 255 19.84 -4.64 18.48
N GLU A 256 19.51 -5.89 18.13
CA GLU A 256 19.11 -6.94 19.07
C GLU A 256 20.27 -7.38 19.96
N GLU A 257 21.49 -7.52 19.43
CA GLU A 257 22.68 -7.80 20.25
C GLU A 257 22.96 -6.71 21.28
N LYS A 258 22.72 -5.43 20.94
CA LYS A 258 22.86 -4.31 21.89
C LYS A 258 21.76 -4.27 22.96
N LYS A 259 20.53 -4.72 22.68
CA LYS A 259 19.48 -4.83 23.71
C LYS A 259 19.75 -5.97 24.70
N ILE A 260 20.47 -7.02 24.29
CA ILE A 260 20.88 -8.12 25.18
C ILE A 260 22.09 -7.70 26.05
N GLY A 261 22.91 -6.75 25.60
CA GLY A 261 24.10 -6.25 26.31
C GLY A 261 23.88 -5.14 27.36
N VAL A 262 22.66 -4.63 27.56
CA VAL A 262 22.34 -3.60 28.58
C VAL A 262 21.45 -4.17 29.70
N LYS A 263 21.75 -5.41 30.10
CA LYS A 263 21.41 -5.96 31.41
C LYS A 263 22.68 -6.50 32.05
N ASN A 264 23.44 -5.60 32.67
CA ASN A 264 24.38 -5.89 33.75
C ASN A 264 24.37 -4.71 34.71
#